data_AF-A0A9E2EJS2-F1
#
_entry.id   AF-A0A9E2EJS2-F1
#
_cell.length_a   1.000
_cell.length_b   1.000
_cell.length_c   1.000
_cell.angle_alpha   90.00
_cell.angle_beta   90.00
_cell.angle_gamma   90.00
#
_symmetry.space_group_name_H-M   'P 1'
#
loop_
_entity.id
_entity.type
_entity.pdbx_description
1 polymer ?
#
loop_
_entity_poly.entity_id
_entity_poly.type
_entity_poly.pdbx_seq_one_letter_code
_entity_poly.pdbx_strand_id
1 'polypeptide(L)'
;DVALWHERDISHSSVERVALPDACLASDFALVRMTKVIDGLVVDADRMQENLEATRGLVYSQAVLLALVAGGNSRDEAYRLVQRNAMRAWDEGLQLQDLLAADPEVDLSDDALKVCFDPARAVANASVVWDRLAAL
;
A
#
# COMPACT_ATOMS: atom_id res chain seq x y z
N ASP A 1 26.42 23.71 18.00
CA ASP A 1 26.60 25.17 18.00
C ASP A 1 25.28 25.86 17.70
N VAL A 2 25.05 26.99 18.37
CA VAL A 2 23.90 27.87 18.11
C VAL A 2 24.45 29.08 17.37
N ALA A 3 23.84 29.45 16.24
CA ALA A 3 24.30 30.54 15.38
C ALA A 3 23.95 31.94 15.95
N LEU A 4 24.10 32.13 17.27
CA LEU A 4 24.04 33.42 17.95
C LEU A 4 25.47 33.91 18.19
N TRP A 5 25.66 35.22 18.31
CA TRP A 5 26.99 35.79 18.48
C TRP A 5 27.46 35.65 19.94
N HIS A 6 28.68 35.12 20.12
CA HIS A 6 29.33 34.91 21.43
C HIS A 6 28.44 34.13 22.41
N GLU A 7 28.22 34.64 23.63
CA GLU A 7 27.39 33.97 24.63
C GLU A 7 25.88 34.10 24.37
N ARG A 8 25.44 35.15 23.65
CA ARG A 8 24.07 35.39 23.13
C ARG A 8 23.92 36.78 22.49
N ASP A 9 22.99 36.88 21.54
CA ASP A 9 22.38 38.16 21.09
C ASP A 9 20.84 38.10 21.18
N ILE A 10 20.13 39.21 20.98
CA ILE A 10 18.66 39.31 21.20
C ILE A 10 17.82 39.06 19.94
N SER A 11 18.43 38.80 18.78
CA SER A 11 17.72 38.76 17.48
C SER A 11 16.60 37.71 17.44
N HIS A 12 16.79 36.55 18.07
CA HIS A 12 15.79 35.49 18.17
C HIS A 12 14.55 35.91 18.96
N SER A 13 14.68 36.85 19.90
CA SER A 13 13.62 37.21 20.83
C SER A 13 12.39 37.82 20.14
N SER A 14 12.56 38.64 19.08
CA SER A 14 11.42 39.18 18.33
C SER A 14 10.72 38.11 17.48
N VAL A 15 11.52 37.20 16.89
CA VAL A 15 11.00 36.07 16.12
C VAL A 15 10.24 35.11 17.02
N GLU A 16 10.80 34.73 18.17
CA GLU A 16 10.20 33.79 19.12
C GLU A 16 8.87 34.29 19.70
N ARG A 17 8.72 35.60 19.93
CA ARG A 17 7.46 36.19 20.40
C ARG A 17 6.29 36.00 19.43
N VAL A 18 6.57 35.78 18.14
CA VAL A 18 5.55 35.53 17.12
C VAL A 18 5.52 34.04 16.81
N ALA A 19 6.66 33.47 16.44
CA ALA A 19 6.75 32.11 15.95
C ALA A 19 6.36 31.06 17.01
N LEU A 20 6.73 31.23 18.29
CA LEU A 20 6.43 30.23 19.30
C LEU A 20 4.93 30.21 19.64
N PRO A 21 4.27 31.35 19.99
CA PRO A 21 2.83 31.34 20.24
C PRO A 21 2.02 30.88 19.02
N ASP A 22 2.37 31.37 17.83
CA ASP A 22 1.63 31.03 16.61
C ASP A 22 1.79 29.55 16.26
N ALA A 23 3.00 28.99 16.36
CA ALA A 23 3.23 27.57 16.11
C ALA A 23 2.48 26.69 17.12
N CYS A 24 2.50 27.05 18.41
CA CYS A 24 1.77 26.31 19.44
C CYS A 24 0.25 26.35 19.19
N LEU A 25 -0.31 27.53 18.94
CA LEU A 25 -1.75 27.69 18.72
C LEU A 25 -2.22 27.02 17.42
N ALA A 26 -1.47 27.17 16.34
CA ALA A 26 -1.78 26.52 15.07
C ALA A 26 -1.72 24.99 15.19
N SER A 27 -0.73 24.46 15.92
CA SER A 27 -0.60 23.02 16.16
C SER A 27 -1.74 22.48 17.01
N ASP A 28 -2.09 23.17 18.10
CA ASP A 28 -3.24 22.80 18.95
C ASP A 28 -4.53 22.75 18.13
N PHE A 29 -4.81 23.81 17.36
CA PHE A 29 -5.97 23.86 16.50
C PHE A 29 -5.96 22.73 15.46
N ALA A 30 -4.83 22.51 14.78
CA ALA A 30 -4.69 21.46 13.77
C ALA A 30 -4.94 20.07 14.36
N LEU A 31 -4.40 19.78 15.55
CA LEU A 31 -4.60 18.52 16.25
C LEU A 31 -6.07 18.32 16.62
N VAL A 32 -6.71 19.31 17.25
CA VAL A 32 -8.13 19.24 17.63
C VAL A 32 -9.03 19.04 16.40
N ARG A 33 -8.73 19.72 15.29
CA ARG A 33 -9.47 19.56 14.04
C ARG A 33 -9.24 18.20 13.41
N MET A 34 -8.01 17.73 13.35
CA MET A 34 -7.67 16.44 12.76
C MET A 34 -8.30 15.30 13.56
N THR A 35 -8.29 15.34 14.90
CA THR A 35 -8.97 14.34 15.73
C THR A 35 -10.43 14.21 15.33
N LYS A 36 -11.15 15.33 15.11
CA LYS A 36 -12.55 15.31 14.67
C LYS A 36 -12.73 14.74 13.26
N VAL A 37 -11.80 15.04 12.35
CA VAL A 37 -11.84 14.50 10.98
C VAL A 37 -11.65 12.98 11.01
N ILE A 38 -10.68 12.49 11.76
CA ILE A 38 -10.41 11.05 11.88
C ILE A 38 -11.55 10.33 12.61
N ASP A 39 -12.08 10.90 13.70
CA ASP A 39 -13.21 10.33 14.46
C ASP A 39 -14.49 10.24 13.62
N GLY A 40 -14.73 11.24 12.76
CA GLY A 40 -15.86 11.26 11.84
C GLY A 40 -15.59 10.68 10.45
N LEU A 41 -14.43 10.04 10.23
CA LEU A 41 -14.05 9.54 8.91
C LEU A 41 -14.93 8.34 8.52
N VAL A 42 -15.70 8.49 7.45
CA VAL A 42 -16.47 7.40 6.87
C VAL A 42 -15.57 6.60 5.93
N VAL A 43 -15.35 5.31 6.25
CA VAL A 43 -14.59 4.38 5.42
C VAL A 43 -15.55 3.50 4.62
N ASP A 44 -15.44 3.57 3.30
CA ASP A 44 -16.22 2.76 2.36
C ASP A 44 -15.39 1.56 1.90
N ALA A 45 -15.57 0.43 2.59
CA ALA A 45 -14.83 -0.80 2.33
C ALA A 45 -15.17 -1.42 0.96
N ASP A 46 -16.42 -1.27 0.50
CA ASP A 46 -16.85 -1.79 -0.80
C ASP A 46 -16.13 -1.03 -1.92
N ARG A 47 -16.06 0.31 -1.82
CA ARG A 47 -15.28 1.13 -2.75
C ARG A 47 -13.79 0.78 -2.72
N MET A 48 -13.22 0.45 -1.56
CA MET A 48 -11.83 0.01 -1.46
C MET A 48 -11.60 -1.29 -2.26
N GLN A 49 -12.51 -2.26 -2.14
CA GLN A 49 -12.44 -3.50 -2.92
C GLN A 49 -12.61 -3.25 -4.42
N GLU A 50 -13.58 -2.42 -4.82
CA GLU A 50 -13.78 -2.03 -6.23
C GLU A 50 -12.51 -1.40 -6.83
N ASN A 51 -11.82 -0.53 -6.08
CA ASN A 51 -10.59 0.11 -6.52
C ASN A 51 -9.44 -0.90 -6.71
N LEU A 52 -9.38 -1.94 -5.88
CA LEU A 52 -8.40 -3.02 -6.03
C LEU A 52 -8.65 -3.80 -7.33
N GLU A 53 -9.92 -4.11 -7.59
CA GLU A 53 -10.36 -4.83 -8.79
C GLU A 53 -10.41 -3.96 -10.06
N ALA A 54 -10.22 -2.64 -9.95
CA ALA A 54 -10.22 -1.72 -11.10
C ALA A 54 -9.15 -2.06 -12.14
N THR A 55 -8.10 -2.75 -11.72
CA THR A 55 -7.04 -3.25 -12.61
C THR A 55 -7.31 -4.65 -13.18
N ARG A 56 -8.49 -5.23 -12.94
CA ARG A 56 -8.87 -6.57 -13.42
C ARG A 56 -7.89 -7.67 -12.99
N GLY A 57 -7.47 -7.58 -11.74
CA GLY A 57 -6.57 -8.55 -11.09
C GLY A 57 -5.07 -8.39 -11.36
N LEU A 58 -4.64 -7.34 -12.07
CA LEU A 58 -3.20 -7.12 -12.34
C LEU A 58 -2.36 -6.92 -11.08
N VAL A 59 -2.95 -6.40 -10.00
CA VAL A 59 -2.31 -6.26 -8.68
C VAL A 59 -1.82 -7.60 -8.11
N TYR A 60 -2.39 -8.72 -8.56
CA TYR A 60 -2.02 -10.08 -8.12
C TYR A 60 -0.95 -10.73 -9.01
N SER A 61 -0.46 -10.06 -10.06
CA SER A 61 0.52 -10.62 -11.02
C SER A 61 1.79 -11.15 -10.34
N GLN A 62 2.34 -10.42 -9.36
CA GLN A 62 3.51 -10.88 -8.61
C GLN A 62 3.23 -12.15 -7.81
N ALA A 63 2.02 -12.29 -7.25
CA ALA A 63 1.64 -13.49 -6.51
C ALA A 63 1.67 -14.74 -7.39
N VAL A 64 1.11 -14.62 -8.60
CA VAL A 64 1.12 -15.69 -9.60
C VAL A 64 2.56 -16.04 -10.01
N LEU A 65 3.40 -15.03 -10.27
CA LEU A 65 4.81 -15.24 -10.62
C LEU A 65 5.53 -16.05 -9.54
N LEU A 66 5.34 -15.69 -8.27
CA LEU A 66 5.96 -16.41 -7.15
C LEU A 66 5.43 -17.85 -7.03
N ALA A 67 4.14 -18.07 -7.26
CA ALA A 67 3.56 -19.41 -7.27
C ALA A 67 4.13 -20.29 -8.37
N LEU A 68 4.29 -19.76 -9.60
CA LEU A 68 4.92 -20.46 -10.72
C LEU A 68 6.37 -20.83 -10.43
N VAL A 69 7.14 -19.91 -9.83
CA VAL A 69 8.53 -20.16 -9.41
C VAL A 69 8.58 -21.24 -8.32
N ALA A 70 7.66 -21.20 -7.35
CA ALA A 70 7.57 -22.24 -6.32
C ALA A 70 7.17 -23.61 -6.90
N GLY A 71 6.41 -23.62 -8.00
CA GLY A 71 6.07 -24.82 -8.77
C GLY A 71 7.21 -25.37 -9.65
N GLY A 72 8.34 -24.67 -9.75
CA GLY A 72 9.55 -25.15 -10.43
C GLY A 72 9.95 -24.38 -11.70
N ASN A 73 9.18 -23.37 -12.12
CA ASN A 73 9.56 -22.53 -13.26
C ASN A 73 10.79 -21.67 -12.91
N SER A 74 11.62 -21.35 -13.91
CA SER A 74 12.59 -20.28 -13.74
C SER A 74 11.87 -18.94 -13.57
N ARG A 75 12.51 -17.99 -12.89
CA ARG A 75 11.95 -16.65 -12.68
C ARG A 75 11.66 -15.92 -14.01
N ASP A 76 12.51 -16.13 -15.01
CA ASP A 76 12.40 -15.50 -16.33
C ASP A 76 11.21 -16.08 -17.13
N GLU A 77 11.02 -17.40 -17.11
CA GLU A 77 9.83 -18.05 -17.70
C GLU A 77 8.54 -17.59 -17.03
N ALA A 78 8.49 -17.65 -15.70
CA ALA A 78 7.32 -17.21 -14.93
C ALA A 78 7.00 -15.73 -15.20
N TYR A 79 8.03 -14.88 -15.31
CA TYR A 79 7.86 -13.46 -15.64
C TYR A 79 7.24 -13.28 -17.03
N ARG A 80 7.78 -13.92 -18.06
CA ARG A 80 7.24 -13.80 -19.43
C ARG A 80 5.78 -14.25 -19.52
N LEU A 81 5.46 -15.37 -18.85
CA LEU A 81 4.12 -15.95 -18.87
C LEU A 81 3.09 -15.01 -18.22
N VAL A 82 3.41 -14.51 -17.03
CA VAL A 82 2.55 -13.55 -16.32
C VAL A 82 2.47 -12.23 -17.08
N GLN A 83 3.58 -11.72 -17.61
CA GLN A 83 3.61 -10.45 -18.34
C GLN A 83 2.74 -10.51 -19.60
N ARG A 84 2.83 -11.58 -20.40
CA ARG A 84 2.01 -11.76 -21.61
C ARG A 84 0.51 -11.73 -21.29
N ASN A 85 0.09 -12.46 -20.26
CA ASN A 85 -1.31 -12.50 -19.85
C ASN A 85 -1.77 -11.17 -19.22
N ALA A 86 -0.91 -10.51 -18.45
CA ALA A 86 -1.17 -9.19 -17.87
C ALA A 86 -1.36 -8.10 -18.94
N MET A 87 -0.48 -8.06 -19.94
CA MET A 87 -0.62 -7.11 -21.05
C MET A 87 -1.92 -7.34 -21.81
N ARG A 88 -2.26 -8.62 -22.06
CA ARG A 88 -3.50 -8.98 -22.74
C ARG A 88 -4.75 -8.63 -21.92
N ALA A 89 -4.73 -8.87 -20.60
CA ALA A 89 -5.81 -8.45 -19.69
C ALA A 89 -6.05 -6.93 -19.75
N TRP A 90 -4.95 -6.16 -19.81
CA TRP A 90 -5.01 -4.71 -19.91
C TRP A 90 -5.58 -4.23 -21.25
N ASP A 91 -5.02 -4.72 -22.36
CA ASP A 91 -5.36 -4.26 -23.71
C ASP A 91 -6.77 -4.70 -24.14
N GLU A 92 -7.18 -5.93 -23.82
CA GLU A 92 -8.49 -6.49 -24.18
C GLU A 92 -9.56 -6.22 -23.10
N GLY A 93 -9.13 -5.75 -21.94
CA GLY A 93 -10.00 -5.49 -20.81
C GLY A 93 -10.64 -6.72 -20.18
N LEU A 94 -9.88 -7.81 -20.12
CA LEU A 94 -10.27 -9.10 -19.57
C LEU A 94 -9.73 -9.27 -18.14
N GLN A 95 -10.25 -10.26 -17.41
CA GLN A 95 -9.73 -10.62 -16.10
C GLN A 95 -8.43 -11.41 -16.25
N LEU A 96 -7.38 -11.00 -15.52
CA LEU A 96 -6.09 -11.70 -15.54
C LEU A 96 -6.24 -13.16 -15.08
N GLN A 97 -7.07 -13.41 -14.07
CA GLN A 97 -7.29 -14.76 -13.54
C GLN A 97 -7.83 -15.71 -14.60
N ASP A 98 -8.81 -15.27 -15.39
CA ASP A 98 -9.42 -16.08 -16.45
C ASP A 98 -8.40 -16.38 -17.57
N LEU A 99 -7.58 -15.38 -17.94
CA LEU A 99 -6.54 -15.56 -18.94
C LEU A 99 -5.47 -16.57 -18.49
N LEU A 100 -5.05 -16.50 -17.23
CA LEU A 100 -4.06 -17.43 -16.68
C LEU A 100 -4.64 -18.85 -16.55
N ALA A 101 -5.90 -19.00 -16.14
CA ALA A 101 -6.55 -20.31 -16.05
C ALA A 101 -6.73 -20.98 -17.44
N ALA A 102 -6.90 -20.18 -18.49
CA ALA A 102 -7.06 -20.65 -19.86
C ALA A 102 -5.73 -20.87 -20.60
N ASP A 103 -4.59 -20.42 -20.05
CA ASP A 103 -3.29 -20.52 -20.69
C ASP A 103 -2.64 -21.89 -20.41
N PRO A 104 -2.43 -22.75 -21.42
CA PRO A 104 -1.89 -24.09 -21.23
C PRO A 104 -0.42 -24.12 -20.78
N GLU A 105 0.30 -23.00 -20.89
CA GLU A 105 1.67 -22.88 -20.35
C GLU A 105 1.69 -22.54 -18.86
N VAL A 106 0.55 -22.18 -18.26
CA VAL A 106 0.41 -21.94 -16.81
C VAL A 106 0.20 -23.26 -16.08
N ASP A 107 1.29 -23.79 -15.52
CA ASP A 107 1.26 -25.00 -14.68
C ASP A 107 0.87 -24.67 -13.23
N LEU A 108 -0.36 -24.17 -13.05
CA LEU A 108 -0.99 -23.98 -11.74
C LEU A 108 -2.40 -24.55 -11.77
N SER A 109 -2.81 -25.22 -10.69
CA SER A 109 -4.21 -25.63 -10.54
C SER A 109 -5.12 -24.42 -10.31
N ASP A 110 -6.40 -24.55 -10.67
CA ASP A 110 -7.42 -23.52 -10.43
C ASP A 110 -7.46 -23.06 -8.96
N ASP A 111 -7.25 -23.98 -8.02
CA ASP A 111 -7.25 -23.67 -6.59
C ASP A 111 -5.99 -22.90 -6.18
N ALA A 112 -4.81 -23.26 -6.71
CA ALA A 112 -3.58 -22.50 -6.49
C ALA A 112 -3.68 -21.09 -7.08
N LEU A 113 -4.33 -20.97 -8.25
CA LEU A 113 -4.58 -19.69 -8.88
C LEU A 113 -5.56 -18.84 -8.05
N LYS A 114 -6.68 -19.39 -7.56
CA LYS A 114 -7.59 -18.67 -6.66
C LYS A 114 -6.89 -18.12 -5.43
N VAL A 115 -6.01 -18.90 -4.81
CA VAL A 115 -5.20 -18.43 -3.67
C VAL A 115 -4.28 -17.26 -4.05
N CYS A 116 -3.78 -17.21 -5.28
CA CYS A 116 -2.97 -16.08 -5.75
C CYS A 116 -3.75 -14.75 -5.81
N PHE A 117 -5.05 -14.83 -6.09
CA PHE A 117 -5.97 -13.69 -6.24
C PHE A 117 -6.73 -13.34 -4.95
N ASP A 118 -6.38 -13.96 -3.81
CA ASP A 118 -6.96 -13.61 -2.51
C ASP A 118 -6.25 -12.36 -1.91
N PRO A 119 -6.94 -11.21 -1.72
CA PRO A 119 -6.36 -10.01 -1.12
C PRO A 119 -5.93 -10.21 0.33
N ALA A 120 -6.48 -11.21 1.06
CA ALA A 120 -6.09 -11.49 2.43
C ALA A 120 -4.60 -11.85 2.56
N ARG A 121 -3.98 -12.40 1.50
CA ARG A 121 -2.53 -12.68 1.47
C ARG A 121 -1.68 -11.44 1.67
N ALA A 122 -2.10 -10.28 1.16
CA ALA A 122 -1.33 -9.04 1.27
C ALA A 122 -1.26 -8.53 2.72
N VAL A 123 -2.24 -8.91 3.56
CA VAL A 123 -2.37 -8.47 4.94
C VAL A 123 -2.20 -9.60 5.97
N ALA A 124 -1.77 -10.79 5.55
CA ALA A 124 -1.66 -11.97 6.40
C ALA A 124 -0.79 -11.74 7.66
N ASN A 125 0.19 -10.84 7.58
CA ASN A 125 1.09 -10.50 8.69
C ASN A 125 0.72 -9.19 9.40
N ALA A 126 -0.43 -8.59 9.11
CA ALA A 126 -0.84 -7.31 9.71
C ALA A 126 -0.97 -7.39 11.24
N SER A 127 -1.39 -8.54 11.78
CA SER A 127 -1.50 -8.77 13.22
C SER A 127 -0.18 -8.53 13.96
N VAL A 128 0.96 -8.90 13.37
CA VAL A 128 2.28 -8.67 13.98
C VAL A 128 2.54 -7.18 14.25
N VAL A 129 2.06 -6.31 13.36
CA VAL A 129 2.18 -4.85 13.53
C VAL A 129 1.21 -4.36 14.60
N TRP A 130 -0.03 -4.86 14.59
CA TRP A 130 -1.04 -4.48 15.58
C TRP A 130 -0.67 -4.91 17.00
N ASP A 131 -0.17 -6.13 17.17
CA ASP A 131 0.26 -6.66 18.46
C ASP A 131 1.42 -5.83 19.05
N ARG A 132 2.34 -5.38 18.19
CA ARG A 132 3.45 -4.50 18.62
C ARG A 132 2.97 -3.10 18.98
N LEU A 133 2.03 -2.54 18.22
CA LEU A 133 1.46 -1.23 18.53
C LEU A 133 0.64 -1.26 19.81
N ALA A 134 -0.10 -2.33 20.07
CA ALA A 134 -0.89 -2.51 21.29
C ALA A 134 -0.03 -2.71 22.55
N ALA A 135 1.24 -3.08 22.38
CA ALA A 135 2.18 -3.27 23.49
C ALA A 135 2.95 -1.99 23.89
N LEU A 136 2.79 -0.89 23.14
CA LEU A 136 3.36 0.44 23.46
C LEU A 136 2.45 1.20 24.45
#